data_AF-A0A166LH74-F1
#
_entry.id   AF-A0A166LH74-F1
#
_cell.length_a   1.000
_cell.length_b   1.000
_cell.length_c   1.000
_cell.angle_alpha   90.00
_cell.angle_beta   90.00
_cell.angle_gamma   90.00
#
_symmetry.space_group_name_H-M   'P 1'
#
loop_
_entity.id
_entity.type
_entity.pdbx_description
1 polymer ?
#
loop_
_entity_poly.entity_id
_entity_poly.type
_entity_poly.pdbx_seq_one_letter_code
_entity_poly.pdbx_strand_id
1 'polypeptide(L)'
;FARHYARKEKSARSIANVTFSVESFVGTLPPFQGKRLFNARVDPHLTAGCEVALDVDMRLLAPLQKVQHTFLQRLIGLNPKAMRAFCFSETGVLPLAYRRIILAARYLQYVLSRPADHLVACALRECELMYSQCAPNWLGDLGVVINRMPAYWTRPLWSPLGLDVESVTLLIADITLAAKSHVQNAIDESSKGSLLHGRLHNDENGDAVAEPIAFRLYLSVTNPGHRRALAGLLLADSPLADTQLRYADGRGRRKKIPHEWRLCRFCMTDVEDTLHALFVC
;
A
#
# COMPACT_ATOMS: atom_id res chain seq x y z
N PHE A 1 -1.77 -23.50 5.38
CA PHE A 1 -2.25 -22.18 4.88
C PHE A 1 -2.00 -21.90 3.40
N ALA A 2 -0.88 -22.30 2.78
CA ALA A 2 -0.55 -21.94 1.38
C ALA A 2 -1.66 -22.14 0.32
N ARG A 3 -2.39 -23.28 0.36
CA ARG A 3 -3.52 -23.54 -0.57
C ARG A 3 -4.63 -22.49 -0.47
N HIS A 4 -4.90 -21.96 0.72
CA HIS A 4 -5.89 -20.89 0.93
C HIS A 4 -5.42 -19.57 0.30
N TYR A 5 -4.17 -19.18 0.53
CA TYR A 5 -3.58 -17.98 -0.08
C TYR A 5 -3.64 -18.05 -1.61
N ALA A 6 -3.26 -19.19 -2.21
CA ALA A 6 -3.32 -19.38 -3.66
C ALA A 6 -4.77 -19.28 -4.20
N ARG A 7 -5.75 -19.86 -3.49
CA ARG A 7 -7.16 -19.74 -3.88
C ARG A 7 -7.65 -18.30 -3.82
N LYS A 8 -7.33 -17.59 -2.74
CA LYS A 8 -7.73 -16.19 -2.54
C LYS A 8 -7.04 -15.24 -3.52
N GLU A 9 -5.77 -15.48 -3.84
CA GLU A 9 -5.05 -14.79 -4.91
C GLU A 9 -5.75 -14.96 -6.26
N LYS A 10 -6.10 -16.19 -6.63
CA LYS A 10 -6.79 -16.48 -7.89
C LYS A 10 -8.15 -15.78 -7.95
N SER A 11 -8.94 -15.84 -6.89
CA SER A 11 -10.23 -15.15 -6.81
C SER A 11 -10.08 -13.62 -6.90
N ALA A 12 -9.16 -13.04 -6.11
CA ALA A 12 -8.92 -11.60 -6.11
C ALA A 12 -8.46 -11.10 -7.50
N ARG A 13 -7.53 -11.83 -8.13
CA ARG A 13 -7.05 -11.53 -9.49
C ARG A 13 -8.14 -11.65 -10.54
N SER A 14 -8.97 -12.70 -10.46
CA SER A 14 -10.11 -12.87 -11.37
C SER A 14 -11.07 -11.69 -11.29
N ILE A 15 -11.43 -11.28 -10.07
CA ILE A 15 -12.34 -10.16 -9.85
C ILE A 15 -11.71 -8.84 -10.28
N ALA A 16 -10.42 -8.61 -9.98
CA ALA A 16 -9.68 -7.46 -10.48
C ALA A 16 -9.74 -7.34 -12.01
N ASN A 17 -9.51 -8.44 -12.72
CA ASN A 17 -9.58 -8.46 -14.19
C ASN A 17 -10.99 -8.15 -14.70
N VAL A 18 -12.02 -8.74 -14.09
CA VAL A 18 -13.42 -8.46 -14.43
C VAL A 18 -13.80 -7.00 -14.15
N THR A 19 -13.31 -6.41 -13.06
CA THR A 19 -13.55 -4.99 -12.77
C THR A 19 -13.07 -4.09 -13.90
N PHE A 20 -11.89 -4.37 -14.45
CA PHE A 20 -11.38 -3.57 -15.56
C PHE A 20 -11.86 -4.02 -16.95
N SER A 21 -12.47 -5.20 -17.10
CA SER A 21 -13.12 -5.56 -18.36
C SER A 21 -14.37 -4.70 -18.62
N VAL A 22 -14.95 -4.09 -17.58
CA VAL A 22 -16.04 -3.12 -17.72
C VAL A 22 -15.61 -1.91 -18.57
N GLU A 23 -14.32 -1.60 -18.64
CA GLU A 23 -13.80 -0.47 -19.41
C GLU A 23 -14.08 -0.57 -20.91
N SER A 24 -14.24 -1.79 -21.46
CA SER A 24 -14.60 -1.98 -22.87
C SER A 24 -16.04 -1.54 -23.19
N PHE A 25 -16.89 -1.39 -22.16
CA PHE A 25 -18.30 -1.04 -22.32
C PHE A 25 -18.58 0.42 -21.93
N VAL A 26 -17.90 0.96 -20.92
CA VAL A 26 -18.19 2.28 -20.33
C VAL A 26 -17.05 3.29 -20.46
N GLY A 27 -15.96 2.92 -21.12
CA GLY A 27 -14.74 3.73 -21.17
C GLY A 27 -13.88 3.60 -19.91
N THR A 28 -12.91 4.50 -19.75
CA THR A 28 -11.93 4.39 -18.64
C THR A 28 -12.61 4.48 -17.28
N LEU A 29 -12.30 3.52 -16.39
CA LEU A 29 -12.83 3.50 -15.03
C LEU A 29 -12.29 4.71 -14.23
N PRO A 30 -13.16 5.58 -13.69
CA PRO A 30 -12.69 6.69 -12.86
C PRO A 30 -12.07 6.19 -11.53
N PRO A 31 -10.96 6.77 -11.05
CA PRO A 31 -10.23 6.25 -9.89
C PRO A 31 -11.04 6.13 -8.60
N PHE A 32 -11.94 7.07 -8.34
CA PHE A 32 -12.76 7.02 -7.13
C PHE A 32 -13.69 5.80 -7.14
N GLN A 33 -14.42 5.58 -8.24
CA GLN A 33 -15.28 4.42 -8.46
C GLN A 33 -14.46 3.12 -8.45
N GLY A 34 -13.29 3.10 -9.08
CA GLY A 34 -12.43 1.92 -9.05
C GLY A 34 -11.84 1.61 -7.68
N LYS A 35 -11.54 2.61 -6.84
CA LYS A 35 -11.20 2.43 -5.42
C LYS A 35 -12.38 1.81 -4.65
N ARG A 36 -13.61 2.28 -4.91
CA ARG A 36 -14.82 1.68 -4.29
C ARG A 36 -14.99 0.21 -4.70
N LEU A 37 -14.81 -0.10 -5.98
CA LEU A 37 -14.86 -1.47 -6.48
C LEU A 37 -13.75 -2.35 -5.91
N PHE A 38 -12.53 -1.82 -5.78
CA PHE A 38 -11.44 -2.50 -5.08
C PHE A 38 -11.84 -2.89 -3.66
N ASN A 39 -12.28 -1.91 -2.86
CA ASN A 39 -12.68 -2.13 -1.48
C ASN A 39 -13.85 -3.12 -1.34
N ALA A 40 -14.81 -3.10 -2.28
CA ALA A 40 -16.01 -3.92 -2.21
C ALA A 40 -15.81 -5.35 -2.76
N ARG A 41 -14.89 -5.55 -3.71
CA ARG A 41 -14.83 -6.79 -4.50
C ARG A 41 -13.47 -7.47 -4.48
N VAL A 42 -12.38 -6.72 -4.44
CA VAL A 42 -11.02 -7.28 -4.47
C VAL A 42 -10.48 -7.44 -3.04
N ASP A 43 -10.54 -6.38 -2.24
CA ASP A 43 -10.03 -6.35 -0.87
C ASP A 43 -10.60 -7.48 0.02
N PRO A 44 -11.90 -7.84 -0.04
CA PRO A 44 -12.43 -8.94 0.77
C PRO A 44 -11.77 -10.29 0.47
N HIS A 45 -11.29 -10.51 -0.76
CA HIS A 45 -10.50 -11.71 -1.07
C HIS A 45 -9.08 -11.61 -0.52
N LEU A 46 -8.47 -10.42 -0.56
CA LEU A 46 -7.12 -10.19 -0.06
C LEU A 46 -7.02 -10.23 1.47
N THR A 47 -8.11 -9.93 2.19
CA THR A 47 -8.17 -9.92 3.66
C THR A 47 -8.86 -11.14 4.24
N ALA A 48 -9.39 -12.05 3.42
CA ALA A 48 -10.15 -13.21 3.89
C ALA A 48 -9.37 -14.13 4.85
N GLY A 49 -9.80 -14.16 6.11
CA GLY A 49 -9.26 -15.00 7.17
C GLY A 49 -7.87 -14.56 7.66
N CYS A 50 -7.48 -13.31 7.43
CA CYS A 50 -6.20 -12.77 7.88
C CYS A 50 -6.12 -12.63 9.40
N GLU A 51 -7.27 -12.52 10.06
CA GLU A 51 -7.42 -12.45 11.51
C GLU A 51 -7.11 -13.78 12.19
N VAL A 52 -7.29 -14.90 11.50
CA VAL A 52 -6.95 -16.24 12.02
C VAL A 52 -5.62 -16.73 11.46
N ALA A 53 -5.38 -16.55 10.16
CA ALA A 53 -4.19 -17.02 9.47
C ALA A 53 -3.20 -15.87 9.23
N LEU A 54 -2.41 -15.57 10.26
CA LEU A 54 -1.44 -14.49 10.26
C LEU A 54 -0.33 -14.70 9.22
N ASP A 55 0.19 -13.59 8.68
CA ASP A 55 1.19 -13.58 7.59
C ASP A 55 2.62 -13.88 8.09
N VAL A 56 2.80 -14.98 8.83
CA VAL A 56 4.11 -15.40 9.35
C VAL A 56 5.08 -15.76 8.21
N ASP A 57 4.59 -16.25 7.07
CA ASP A 57 5.41 -16.43 5.87
C ASP A 57 5.09 -15.37 4.81
N MET A 58 5.97 -14.37 4.69
CA MET A 58 5.84 -13.27 3.72
C MET A 58 5.83 -13.75 2.26
N ARG A 59 6.37 -14.95 1.97
CA ARG A 59 6.33 -15.54 0.61
C ARG A 59 4.89 -15.87 0.20
N LEU A 60 4.04 -16.22 1.16
CA LEU A 60 2.62 -16.48 0.91
C LEU A 60 1.82 -15.19 0.72
N LEU A 61 2.22 -14.10 1.38
CA LEU A 61 1.58 -12.79 1.26
C LEU A 61 1.94 -12.08 -0.07
N ALA A 62 3.15 -12.27 -0.58
CA ALA A 62 3.64 -11.54 -1.77
C ALA A 62 2.74 -11.65 -3.03
N PRO A 63 2.16 -12.82 -3.37
CA PRO A 63 1.19 -12.92 -4.45
C PRO A 63 -0.08 -12.07 -4.24
N LEU A 64 -0.61 -12.00 -3.01
CA LEU A 64 -1.77 -11.16 -2.69
C LEU A 64 -1.43 -9.67 -2.81
N GLN A 65 -0.27 -9.26 -2.30
CA GLN A 65 0.24 -7.90 -2.48
C GLN A 65 0.40 -7.54 -3.96
N LYS A 66 0.86 -8.47 -4.79
CA LYS A 66 0.98 -8.27 -6.25
C LYS A 66 -0.37 -7.96 -6.90
N VAL A 67 -1.46 -8.60 -6.45
CA VAL A 67 -2.82 -8.28 -6.94
C VAL A 67 -3.21 -6.85 -6.56
N GLN A 68 -3.00 -6.45 -5.30
CA GLN A 68 -3.26 -5.08 -4.85
C GLN A 68 -2.46 -4.05 -5.68
N HIS A 69 -1.14 -4.24 -5.78
CA HIS A 69 -0.28 -3.31 -6.53
C HIS A 69 -0.70 -3.19 -7.99
N THR A 70 -0.90 -4.33 -8.68
CA THR A 70 -1.31 -4.34 -10.09
C THR A 70 -2.64 -3.62 -10.29
N PHE A 71 -3.61 -3.84 -9.39
CA PHE A 71 -4.90 -3.17 -9.46
C PHE A 71 -4.75 -1.66 -9.34
N LEU A 72 -4.03 -1.18 -8.31
CA LEU A 72 -3.88 0.25 -8.05
C LEU A 72 -3.03 0.95 -9.13
N GLN A 73 -1.99 0.29 -9.64
CA GLN A 73 -1.20 0.78 -10.78
C GLN A 73 -2.08 0.99 -12.01
N ARG A 74 -2.91 -0.02 -12.36
CA ARG A 74 -3.84 0.09 -13.50
C ARG A 74 -4.90 1.16 -13.28
N LEU A 75 -5.41 1.30 -12.05
CA LEU A 75 -6.40 2.30 -11.69
C LEU A 75 -5.91 3.74 -11.90
N ILE A 76 -4.67 4.03 -11.49
CA ILE A 76 -4.05 5.35 -11.69
C ILE A 76 -3.61 5.52 -13.15
N GLY A 77 -3.21 4.43 -13.82
CA GLY A 77 -2.62 4.46 -15.16
C GLY A 77 -1.10 4.52 -15.15
N LEU A 78 -0.46 3.93 -14.14
CA LEU A 78 0.98 3.87 -13.97
C LEU A 78 1.61 2.63 -14.65
N ASN A 79 2.86 2.78 -15.07
CA ASN A 79 3.70 1.69 -15.54
C ASN A 79 3.94 0.65 -14.43
N PRO A 80 4.04 -0.65 -14.76
CA PRO A 80 4.38 -1.70 -13.80
C PRO A 80 5.68 -1.46 -13.00
N LYS A 81 6.61 -0.66 -13.53
CA LYS A 81 7.88 -0.27 -12.88
C LYS A 81 7.75 0.94 -11.94
N ALA A 82 6.59 1.60 -11.89
CA ALA A 82 6.34 2.70 -10.97
C ALA A 82 6.48 2.24 -9.52
N MET A 83 6.88 3.16 -8.63
CA MET A 83 7.01 2.83 -7.22
C MET A 83 5.65 2.48 -6.61
N ARG A 84 5.62 1.42 -5.81
CA ARG A 84 4.40 0.98 -5.13
C ARG A 84 3.89 2.01 -4.12
N ALA A 85 4.79 2.77 -3.50
CA ALA A 85 4.45 3.84 -2.58
C ALA A 85 3.49 4.86 -3.21
N PHE A 86 3.68 5.19 -4.50
CA PHE A 86 2.79 6.08 -5.24
C PHE A 86 1.36 5.55 -5.28
N CYS A 87 1.17 4.25 -5.49
CA CYS A 87 -0.18 3.68 -5.50
C CYS A 87 -0.93 3.92 -4.18
N PHE A 88 -0.24 3.79 -3.06
CA PHE A 88 -0.83 4.00 -1.73
C PHE A 88 -1.02 5.49 -1.43
N SER A 89 -0.02 6.32 -1.74
CA SER A 89 -0.07 7.76 -1.48
C SER A 89 -1.14 8.50 -2.27
N GLU A 90 -1.47 7.98 -3.45
CA GLU A 90 -2.44 8.61 -4.36
C GLU A 90 -3.87 8.10 -4.18
N THR A 91 -4.04 6.81 -3.85
CA THR A 91 -5.38 6.21 -3.72
C THR A 91 -5.92 6.25 -2.30
N GLY A 92 -5.07 6.44 -1.30
CA GLY A 92 -5.45 6.34 0.10
C GLY A 92 -5.81 4.89 0.51
N VAL A 93 -5.30 3.89 -0.21
CA VAL A 93 -5.45 2.47 0.15
C VAL A 93 -4.25 2.06 0.98
N LEU A 94 -4.47 1.43 2.13
CA LEU A 94 -3.38 0.91 2.96
C LEU A 94 -2.63 -0.24 2.27
N PRO A 95 -1.30 -0.34 2.42
CA PRO A 95 -0.58 -1.52 1.97
C PRO A 95 -1.11 -2.78 2.69
N LEU A 96 -1.32 -3.86 1.92
CA LEU A 96 -2.05 -5.04 2.39
C LEU A 96 -1.48 -5.67 3.67
N ALA A 97 -0.15 -5.64 3.84
CA ALA A 97 0.51 -6.18 5.04
C ALA A 97 -0.01 -5.48 6.31
N TYR A 98 0.02 -4.14 6.35
CA TYR A 98 -0.49 -3.38 7.49
C TYR A 98 -1.98 -3.58 7.69
N ARG A 99 -2.76 -3.59 6.60
CA ARG A 99 -4.21 -3.79 6.67
C ARG A 99 -4.59 -5.12 7.32
N ARG A 100 -3.91 -6.21 6.94
CA ARG A 100 -4.17 -7.56 7.49
C ARG A 100 -3.81 -7.63 8.98
N ILE A 101 -2.75 -6.95 9.41
CA ILE A 101 -2.35 -6.91 10.81
C ILE A 101 -3.32 -6.08 11.64
N ILE A 102 -3.79 -4.93 11.11
CA ILE A 102 -4.85 -4.14 11.75
C ILE A 102 -6.13 -4.97 11.93
N LEU A 103 -6.49 -5.79 10.95
CA LEU A 103 -7.66 -6.69 11.06
C LEU A 103 -7.46 -7.77 12.12
N ALA A 104 -6.27 -8.36 12.21
CA ALA A 104 -5.92 -9.29 13.28
C ALA A 104 -5.95 -8.63 14.68
N ALA A 105 -5.42 -7.41 14.81
CA ALA A 105 -5.48 -6.65 16.04
C ALA A 105 -6.93 -6.28 16.42
N ARG A 106 -7.77 -5.89 15.45
CA ARG A 106 -9.22 -5.67 15.69
C ARG A 106 -9.93 -6.95 16.14
N TYR A 107 -9.53 -8.10 15.61
CA TYR A 107 -10.04 -9.38 16.08
C TYR A 107 -9.62 -9.64 17.54
N LEU A 108 -8.37 -9.38 17.91
CA LEU A 108 -7.92 -9.45 19.30
C LEU A 108 -8.75 -8.51 20.21
N GLN A 109 -8.98 -7.27 19.78
CA GLN A 109 -9.83 -6.32 20.49
C GLN A 109 -11.24 -6.88 20.73
N TYR A 110 -11.83 -7.50 19.69
CA TYR A 110 -13.09 -8.20 19.82
C TYR A 110 -13.01 -9.33 20.86
N VAL A 111 -11.98 -10.17 20.80
CA VAL A 111 -11.79 -11.30 21.74
C VAL A 111 -11.70 -10.80 23.18
N LEU A 112 -10.90 -9.77 23.45
CA LEU A 112 -10.72 -9.16 24.77
C LEU A 112 -12.01 -8.55 25.32
N SER A 113 -12.92 -8.09 24.43
CA SER A 113 -14.22 -7.55 24.83
C SER A 113 -15.27 -8.63 25.20
N ARG A 114 -14.95 -9.92 25.04
CA ARG A 114 -15.91 -11.00 25.29
C ARG A 114 -15.93 -11.42 26.77
N PRO A 115 -17.09 -11.87 27.29
CA PRO A 115 -17.18 -12.50 28.59
C PRO A 115 -16.20 -13.66 28.77
N ALA A 116 -15.76 -13.91 30.00
CA ALA A 116 -14.73 -14.89 30.31
C ALA A 116 -15.13 -16.35 29.97
N ASP A 117 -16.43 -16.65 29.93
CA ASP A 117 -17.01 -17.94 29.58
C ASP A 117 -17.19 -18.13 28.07
N HIS A 118 -17.04 -17.08 27.28
CA HIS A 118 -17.13 -17.15 25.83
C HIS A 118 -15.97 -17.98 25.25
N LEU A 119 -16.26 -18.91 24.32
CA LEU A 119 -15.27 -19.86 23.78
C LEU A 119 -14.00 -19.19 23.24
N VAL A 120 -14.15 -18.04 22.58
CA VAL A 120 -13.01 -17.30 22.02
C VAL A 120 -12.15 -16.64 23.11
N ALA A 121 -12.74 -16.22 24.24
CA ALA A 121 -11.99 -15.73 25.39
C ALA A 121 -11.27 -16.88 26.11
N CYS A 122 -11.90 -18.06 26.21
CA CYS A 122 -11.24 -19.28 26.69
C CYS A 122 -10.03 -19.65 25.82
N ALA A 123 -10.18 -19.60 24.49
CA ALA A 123 -9.09 -19.87 23.55
C ALA A 123 -7.93 -18.85 23.67
N LEU A 124 -8.23 -17.58 23.97
CA LEU A 124 -7.19 -16.59 24.22
C LEU A 124 -6.38 -16.92 25.48
N ARG A 125 -7.04 -17.26 26.59
CA ARG A 125 -6.35 -17.67 27.82
C ARG A 125 -5.45 -18.89 27.60
N GLU A 126 -5.90 -19.84 26.78
CA GLU A 126 -5.07 -20.97 26.38
C GLU A 126 -3.84 -20.50 25.58
N CYS A 127 -4.01 -19.56 24.66
CA CYS A 127 -2.88 -18.96 23.94
C CYS A 127 -1.90 -18.25 24.88
N GLU A 128 -2.38 -17.55 25.91
CA GLU A 128 -1.54 -16.90 26.93
C GLU A 128 -0.73 -17.92 27.73
N LEU A 129 -1.38 -19.01 28.16
CA LEU A 129 -0.72 -20.12 28.84
C LEU A 129 0.36 -20.75 27.96
N MET A 130 0.01 -21.11 26.71
CA MET A 130 0.96 -21.65 25.74
C MET A 130 2.12 -20.70 25.47
N TYR A 131 1.86 -19.39 25.38
CA TYR A 131 2.89 -18.37 25.19
C TYR A 131 3.86 -18.32 26.37
N SER A 132 3.36 -18.37 27.61
CA SER A 132 4.20 -18.41 28.82
C SER A 132 5.11 -19.65 28.88
N GLN A 133 4.71 -20.74 28.24
CA GLN A 133 5.46 -21.99 28.11
C GLN A 133 6.35 -22.04 26.85
N CYS A 134 6.47 -20.92 26.13
CA CYS A 134 7.20 -20.81 24.86
C CYS A 134 6.69 -21.76 23.75
N ALA A 135 5.42 -22.20 23.82
CA ALA A 135 4.80 -23.04 22.82
C ALA A 135 4.24 -22.21 21.65
N PRO A 136 4.30 -22.69 20.39
CA PRO A 136 3.73 -21.99 19.24
C PRO A 136 2.22 -21.77 19.39
N ASN A 137 1.76 -20.54 19.18
CA ASN A 137 0.36 -20.14 19.32
C ASN A 137 0.08 -18.86 18.52
N TRP A 138 -1.20 -18.49 18.42
CA TRP A 138 -1.66 -17.34 17.63
C TRP A 138 -1.15 -15.99 18.15
N LEU A 139 -1.01 -15.80 19.48
CA LEU A 139 -0.44 -14.56 20.06
C LEU A 139 1.05 -14.42 19.75
N GLY A 140 1.78 -15.54 19.79
CA GLY A 140 3.17 -15.58 19.36
C GLY A 140 3.32 -15.19 17.90
N ASP A 141 2.51 -15.78 17.02
CA ASP A 141 2.49 -15.46 15.58
C ASP A 141 2.15 -13.98 15.34
N LEU A 142 1.22 -13.40 16.10
CA LEU A 142 0.87 -11.98 16.02
C LEU A 142 2.07 -11.09 16.36
N GLY A 143 2.78 -11.44 17.43
CA GLY A 143 4.05 -10.80 17.78
C GLY A 143 5.10 -10.92 16.69
N VAL A 144 5.24 -12.08 16.06
CA VAL A 144 6.17 -12.27 14.94
C VAL A 144 5.82 -11.34 13.77
N VAL A 145 4.54 -11.25 13.41
CA VAL A 145 4.11 -10.43 12.26
C VAL A 145 4.26 -8.94 12.55
N ILE A 146 3.93 -8.47 13.76
CA ILE A 146 4.13 -7.08 14.19
C ILE A 146 5.63 -6.73 14.18
N ASN A 147 6.48 -7.61 14.71
CA ASN A 147 7.93 -7.38 14.77
C ASN A 147 8.64 -7.42 13.41
N ARG A 148 8.00 -8.00 12.39
CA ARG A 148 8.53 -8.07 11.02
C ARG A 148 8.15 -6.87 10.15
N MET A 149 7.41 -5.91 10.69
CA MET A 149 7.19 -4.64 10.00
C MET A 149 8.54 -3.95 9.69
N PRO A 150 8.62 -3.15 8.62
CA PRO A 150 9.85 -2.48 8.18
C PRO A 150 10.59 -1.74 9.30
N ALA A 151 11.92 -1.71 9.19
CA ALA A 151 12.87 -1.33 10.25
C ALA A 151 12.74 0.11 10.80
N TYR A 152 11.96 0.98 10.16
CA TYR A 152 11.76 2.37 10.59
C TYR A 152 10.65 2.56 11.62
N TRP A 153 10.07 1.45 12.09
CA TRP A 153 9.11 1.41 13.17
C TRP A 153 9.83 1.26 14.51
N THR A 154 9.63 2.20 15.43
CA THR A 154 10.04 2.05 16.83
C THR A 154 9.25 0.88 17.40
N ARG A 155 9.90 -0.26 17.61
CA ARG A 155 9.24 -1.49 18.02
C ARG A 155 8.64 -1.29 19.42
N PRO A 156 7.30 -1.29 19.60
CA PRO A 156 6.75 -1.40 20.93
C PRO A 156 7.24 -2.73 21.51
N LEU A 157 7.56 -2.75 22.80
CA LEU A 157 7.87 -3.99 23.48
C LEU A 157 6.64 -4.90 23.39
N TRP A 158 6.69 -5.91 22.52
CA TRP A 158 5.58 -6.85 22.38
C TRP A 158 5.59 -7.81 23.57
N SER A 159 4.63 -7.63 24.47
CA SER A 159 4.20 -8.65 25.41
C SER A 159 2.72 -8.90 25.17
N PRO A 160 2.31 -10.10 24.76
CA PRO A 160 0.90 -10.42 24.59
C PRO A 160 0.18 -10.64 25.94
N LEU A 161 0.94 -10.77 27.04
CA LEU A 161 0.40 -11.00 28.37
C LEU A 161 -0.13 -9.69 28.96
N GLY A 162 -1.37 -9.72 29.46
CA GLY A 162 -2.02 -8.56 30.10
C GLY A 162 -2.50 -7.51 29.12
N LEU A 163 -2.67 -7.85 27.84
CA LEU A 163 -3.28 -6.95 26.86
C LEU A 163 -4.75 -6.72 27.19
N ASP A 164 -5.17 -5.46 27.14
CA ASP A 164 -6.56 -5.06 27.22
C ASP A 164 -7.03 -4.36 25.92
N VAL A 165 -8.32 -4.02 25.89
CA VAL A 165 -8.95 -3.37 24.72
C VAL A 165 -8.27 -2.04 24.39
N GLU A 166 -7.82 -1.28 25.38
CA GLU A 166 -7.16 0.01 25.20
C GLU A 166 -5.76 -0.15 24.61
N SER A 167 -4.97 -1.07 25.15
CA SER A 167 -3.63 -1.44 24.66
C SER A 167 -3.67 -1.84 23.18
N VAL A 168 -4.68 -2.63 22.79
CA VAL A 168 -4.87 -3.02 21.38
C VAL A 168 -5.34 -1.86 20.51
N THR A 169 -6.09 -0.92 21.06
CA THR A 169 -6.49 0.32 20.35
C THR A 169 -5.27 1.16 20.02
N LEU A 170 -4.37 1.36 20.99
CA LEU A 170 -3.11 2.07 20.79
C LEU A 170 -2.24 1.34 19.76
N LEU A 171 -2.13 0.01 19.84
CA LEU A 171 -1.43 -0.80 18.86
C LEU A 171 -1.98 -0.61 17.42
N ILE A 172 -3.29 -0.53 17.24
CA ILE A 172 -3.89 -0.29 15.92
C ILE A 172 -3.51 1.09 15.38
N ALA A 173 -3.51 2.12 16.24
CA ALA A 173 -3.10 3.48 15.88
C ALA A 173 -1.62 3.51 15.47
N ASP A 174 -0.79 2.84 16.25
CA ASP A 174 0.64 2.62 16.01
C ASP A 174 0.91 1.96 14.65
N ILE A 175 0.27 0.83 14.37
CA ILE A 175 0.40 0.13 13.08
C ILE A 175 -0.06 1.02 11.91
N THR A 176 -1.09 1.84 12.13
CA THR A 176 -1.58 2.78 11.12
C THR A 176 -0.56 3.88 10.85
N LEU A 177 0.08 4.41 11.89
CA LEU A 177 1.17 5.38 11.76
C LEU A 177 2.38 4.75 11.04
N ALA A 178 2.74 3.51 11.39
CA ALA A 178 3.80 2.75 10.72
C ALA A 178 3.57 2.64 9.21
N ALA A 179 2.32 2.37 8.80
CA ALA A 179 1.95 2.29 7.40
C ALA A 179 2.13 3.63 6.67
N LYS A 180 1.73 4.74 7.30
CA LYS A 180 1.91 6.10 6.76
C LYS A 180 3.39 6.45 6.63
N SER A 181 4.19 6.24 7.68
CA SER A 181 5.64 6.47 7.66
C SER A 181 6.34 5.61 6.62
N HIS A 182 5.93 4.36 6.43
CA HIS A 182 6.50 3.49 5.39
C HIS A 182 6.30 4.06 3.98
N VAL A 183 5.10 4.59 3.68
CA VAL A 183 4.83 5.21 2.38
C VAL A 183 5.59 6.53 2.23
N GLN A 184 5.61 7.36 3.27
CA GLN A 184 6.31 8.64 3.28
C GLN A 184 7.82 8.45 3.09
N ASN A 185 8.46 7.60 3.90
CA ASN A 185 9.90 7.33 3.79
C ASN A 185 10.25 6.78 2.40
N ALA A 186 9.44 5.88 1.84
CA ALA A 186 9.68 5.36 0.51
C ALA A 186 9.65 6.45 -0.58
N ILE A 187 8.82 7.49 -0.41
CA ILE A 187 8.77 8.67 -1.28
C ILE A 187 9.99 9.57 -1.03
N ASP A 188 10.34 9.82 0.23
CA ASP A 188 11.40 10.74 0.64
C ASP A 188 12.80 10.23 0.26
N GLU A 189 13.05 8.93 0.44
CA GLU A 189 14.33 8.28 0.12
C GLU A 189 14.58 8.14 -1.40
N SER A 190 13.56 8.37 -2.24
CA SER A 190 13.65 8.13 -3.68
C SER A 190 13.65 9.43 -4.47
N SER A 191 14.61 9.57 -5.40
CA SER A 191 14.62 10.69 -6.34
C SER A 191 13.42 10.75 -7.30
N LYS A 192 12.58 9.72 -7.34
CA LYS A 192 11.30 9.74 -8.08
C LYS A 192 10.19 10.47 -7.32
N GLY A 193 10.33 10.61 -6.00
CA GLY A 193 9.32 11.18 -5.12
C GLY A 193 9.46 12.69 -4.90
N SER A 194 10.43 13.36 -5.56
CA SER A 194 10.77 14.76 -5.30
C SER A 194 9.57 15.72 -5.39
N LEU A 195 8.68 15.51 -6.36
CA LEU A 195 7.47 16.32 -6.54
C LEU A 195 6.37 16.08 -5.48
N LEU A 196 6.55 15.06 -4.64
CA LEU A 196 5.62 14.70 -3.58
C LEU A 196 6.10 15.14 -2.20
N HIS A 197 7.33 15.66 -2.09
CA HIS A 197 7.89 16.16 -0.83
C HIS A 197 7.09 17.37 -0.33
N GLY A 198 6.82 17.41 0.98
CA GLY A 198 6.07 18.50 1.61
C GLY A 198 4.62 18.65 1.14
N ARG A 199 4.06 17.67 0.43
CA ARG A 199 2.71 17.76 -0.12
C ARG A 199 1.65 17.78 0.99
N LEU A 200 0.83 18.83 0.97
CA LEU A 200 -0.33 18.98 1.85
C LEU A 200 -1.61 18.41 1.23
N HIS A 201 -2.54 18.02 2.09
CA HIS A 201 -3.87 17.54 1.77
C HIS A 201 -4.88 18.29 2.61
N ASN A 202 -6.01 18.68 2.03
CA ASN A 202 -7.11 19.22 2.82
C ASN A 202 -7.84 18.03 3.48
N ASP A 203 -7.93 18.04 4.80
CA ASP A 203 -8.70 17.05 5.54
C ASP A 203 -10.22 17.30 5.42
N GLU A 204 -11.03 16.55 6.16
CA GLU A 204 -12.49 16.69 6.17
C GLU A 204 -12.96 18.05 6.70
N ASN A 205 -12.14 18.74 7.51
CA ASN A 205 -12.40 20.07 8.06
C ASN A 205 -11.91 21.19 7.12
N GLY A 206 -11.18 20.84 6.06
CA GLY A 206 -10.56 21.78 5.13
C GLY A 206 -9.16 22.24 5.53
N ASP A 207 -8.61 21.69 6.62
CA ASP A 207 -7.28 22.04 7.11
C ASP A 207 -6.19 21.37 6.27
N ALA A 208 -5.11 22.11 6.01
CA ALA A 208 -3.98 21.61 5.23
C ALA A 208 -3.08 20.73 6.11
N VAL A 209 -3.18 19.41 5.94
CA VAL A 209 -2.45 18.41 6.70
C VAL A 209 -1.46 17.62 5.83
N ALA A 210 -0.34 17.23 6.43
CA ALA A 210 0.59 16.29 5.82
C ALA A 210 0.06 14.86 5.98
N GLU A 211 -0.74 14.41 5.02
CA GLU A 211 -1.27 13.05 5.00
C GLU A 211 -0.57 12.22 3.91
N PRO A 212 0.28 11.23 4.24
CA PRO A 212 0.99 10.42 3.25
C PRO A 212 0.06 9.54 2.41
N ILE A 213 -1.01 9.01 3.01
CA ILE A 213 -1.94 8.06 2.39
C ILE A 213 -3.33 8.70 2.30
N ALA A 214 -3.63 9.35 1.17
CA ALA A 214 -4.92 9.98 0.92
C ALA A 214 -5.37 9.76 -0.53
N PHE A 215 -6.67 9.87 -0.79
CA PHE A 215 -7.16 9.93 -2.17
C PHE A 215 -6.93 11.33 -2.73
N ARG A 216 -6.07 11.48 -3.75
CA ARG A 216 -5.68 12.80 -4.25
C ARG A 216 -6.68 13.35 -5.25
N LEU A 217 -7.06 14.61 -5.07
CA LEU A 217 -8.14 15.27 -5.82
C LEU A 217 -7.88 15.34 -7.33
N TYR A 218 -6.63 15.43 -7.78
CA TYR A 218 -6.33 15.42 -9.21
C TYR A 218 -6.73 14.10 -9.90
N LEU A 219 -6.88 12.99 -9.14
CA LEU A 219 -7.44 11.74 -9.67
C LEU A 219 -8.93 11.85 -10.01
N SER A 220 -9.62 12.92 -9.60
CA SER A 220 -11.00 13.23 -9.97
C SER A 220 -11.11 14.03 -11.27
N VAL A 221 -9.99 14.37 -11.93
CA VAL A 221 -10.03 15.03 -13.24
C VAL A 221 -10.81 14.16 -14.23
N THR A 222 -11.85 14.76 -14.83
CA THR A 222 -12.85 14.08 -15.67
C THR A 222 -12.23 13.48 -16.91
N ASN A 223 -11.37 14.24 -17.61
CA ASN A 223 -10.70 13.75 -18.80
C ASN A 223 -9.62 12.70 -18.42
N PRO A 224 -9.77 11.42 -18.83
CA PRO A 224 -8.83 10.37 -18.45
C PRO A 224 -7.40 10.61 -18.96
N GLY A 225 -7.25 11.23 -20.14
CA GLY A 225 -5.94 11.56 -20.70
C GLY A 225 -5.21 12.59 -19.86
N HIS A 226 -5.89 13.68 -19.48
CA HIS A 226 -5.31 14.73 -18.63
C HIS A 226 -4.95 14.18 -17.25
N ARG A 227 -5.84 13.39 -16.65
CA ARG A 227 -5.60 12.75 -15.37
C ARG A 227 -4.36 11.87 -15.38
N ARG A 228 -4.22 11.01 -16.39
CA ARG A 228 -3.03 10.13 -16.54
C ARG A 228 -1.77 10.92 -16.81
N ALA A 229 -1.84 12.01 -17.59
CA ALA A 229 -0.71 12.88 -17.82
C ALA A 229 -0.24 13.54 -16.51
N LEU A 230 -1.16 14.09 -15.71
CA LEU A 230 -0.85 14.64 -14.40
C LEU A 230 -0.25 13.59 -13.45
N ALA A 231 -0.85 12.40 -13.39
CA ALA A 231 -0.30 11.29 -12.61
C ALA A 231 1.11 10.92 -13.07
N GLY A 232 1.34 10.81 -14.38
CA GLY A 232 2.66 10.47 -14.93
C GLY A 232 3.72 11.52 -14.62
N LEU A 233 3.37 12.81 -14.69
CA LEU A 233 4.26 13.92 -14.36
C LEU A 233 4.64 13.92 -12.87
N LEU A 234 3.65 13.77 -11.97
CA LEU A 234 3.86 13.80 -10.52
C LEU A 234 4.57 12.56 -9.98
N LEU A 235 4.34 11.40 -10.58
CA LEU A 235 4.74 10.09 -10.04
C LEU A 235 5.92 9.48 -10.81
N ALA A 236 6.73 10.32 -11.47
CA ALA A 236 7.90 9.93 -12.24
C ALA A 236 7.62 8.78 -13.23
N ASP A 237 6.53 8.92 -13.98
CA ASP A 237 6.08 8.01 -15.05
C ASP A 237 5.74 8.79 -16.33
N SER A 238 6.51 9.84 -16.59
CA SER A 238 6.36 10.77 -17.72
C SER A 238 7.22 10.34 -18.94
N PRO A 239 6.94 10.88 -20.15
CA PRO A 239 7.77 10.65 -21.35
C PRO A 239 9.08 11.46 -21.37
N LEU A 240 9.38 12.19 -20.28
CA LEU A 240 10.58 13.02 -20.15
C LEU A 240 11.84 12.15 -19.93
N ALA A 241 13.00 12.66 -20.31
CA ALA A 241 14.25 11.93 -20.29
C ALA A 241 14.62 11.47 -18.88
N ASP A 242 14.35 12.25 -17.82
CA ASP A 242 14.64 11.81 -16.44
C ASP A 242 13.97 10.47 -16.11
N THR A 243 12.71 10.30 -16.53
CA THR A 243 11.97 9.07 -16.33
C THR A 243 12.40 8.00 -17.32
N GLN A 244 12.42 8.32 -18.62
CA GLN A 244 12.58 7.35 -19.69
C GLN A 244 14.00 6.77 -19.76
N LEU A 245 15.03 7.58 -19.49
CA LEU A 245 16.44 7.17 -19.58
C LEU A 245 17.00 6.60 -18.27
N ARG A 246 16.21 6.63 -17.18
CA ARG A 246 16.54 6.01 -15.88
C ARG A 246 16.71 4.50 -15.94
N TYR A 247 16.04 3.84 -16.89
CA TYR A 247 16.08 2.40 -17.05
C TYR A 247 16.79 2.01 -18.35
N ALA A 248 17.46 0.86 -18.30
CA ALA A 248 17.83 0.16 -19.50
C ALA A 248 16.57 -0.18 -20.32
N ASP A 249 16.68 -0.17 -21.64
CA ASP A 249 15.56 -0.60 -22.48
C ASP A 249 15.31 -2.11 -22.28
N GLY A 250 14.06 -2.54 -22.50
CA GLY A 250 13.67 -3.95 -22.27
C GLY A 250 14.39 -4.95 -23.19
N ARG A 251 15.06 -4.47 -24.25
CA ARG A 251 15.82 -5.29 -25.20
C ARG A 251 17.34 -5.26 -24.95
N GLY A 252 17.80 -4.56 -23.91
CA GLY A 252 19.22 -4.46 -23.55
C GLY A 252 20.10 -3.66 -24.52
N ARG A 253 19.51 -2.97 -25.51
CA ARG A 253 20.21 -2.14 -26.50
C ARG A 253 20.68 -0.82 -25.90
N ARG A 254 19.98 -0.31 -24.88
CA ARG A 254 20.30 0.95 -24.21
C ARG A 254 20.57 0.68 -22.74
N LYS A 255 21.77 1.08 -22.28
CA LYS A 255 22.12 1.09 -20.85
C LYS A 255 21.39 2.21 -20.11
N LYS A 256 21.36 2.13 -18.78
CA LYS A 256 20.92 3.24 -17.93
C LYS A 256 21.80 4.46 -18.21
N ILE A 257 21.18 5.62 -18.43
CA ILE A 257 21.90 6.88 -18.64
C ILE A 257 22.06 7.59 -17.28
N PRO A 258 23.27 8.08 -16.94
CA PRO A 258 23.49 8.94 -15.77
C PRO A 258 22.53 10.12 -15.75
N HIS A 259 22.16 10.62 -14.57
CA HIS A 259 21.08 11.61 -14.44
C HIS A 259 21.45 12.94 -15.14
N GLU A 260 22.68 13.38 -14.93
CA GLU A 260 23.31 14.56 -15.51
C GLU A 260 23.39 14.54 -17.05
N TRP A 261 23.20 13.38 -17.70
CA TRP A 261 23.25 13.24 -19.17
C TRP A 261 21.87 13.17 -19.82
N ARG A 262 20.79 13.23 -19.02
CA ARG A 262 19.41 13.15 -19.52
C ARG A 262 18.93 14.53 -19.97
N LEU A 263 19.66 15.14 -20.91
CA LEU A 263 19.44 16.53 -21.32
C LEU A 263 18.03 16.78 -21.85
N CYS A 264 17.52 17.99 -21.56
CA CYS A 264 16.25 18.51 -22.00
C CYS A 264 16.19 18.62 -23.51
N ARG A 265 15.17 17.99 -24.13
CA ARG A 265 15.02 18.02 -25.60
C ARG A 265 14.66 19.40 -26.15
N PHE A 266 14.21 20.31 -25.29
CA PHE A 266 13.72 21.63 -25.67
C PHE A 266 14.86 22.66 -25.70
N CYS A 267 15.75 22.69 -24.70
CA CYS A 267 16.85 23.66 -24.61
C CYS A 267 18.25 23.04 -24.69
N MET A 268 18.40 21.74 -24.44
CA MET A 268 19.68 21.02 -24.40
C MET A 268 20.70 21.50 -23.36
N THR A 269 20.28 22.32 -22.38
CA THR A 269 21.20 22.92 -21.37
C THR A 269 21.13 22.27 -19.99
N ASP A 270 19.98 21.72 -19.60
CA ASP A 270 19.75 21.12 -18.27
C ASP A 270 19.08 19.73 -18.39
N VAL A 271 18.88 19.02 -17.27
CA VAL A 271 18.21 17.72 -17.23
C VAL A 271 16.72 17.85 -17.58
N GLU A 272 16.19 16.94 -18.41
CA GLU A 272 14.77 16.85 -18.73
C GLU A 272 13.95 16.21 -17.59
N ASP A 273 13.78 16.94 -16.51
CA ASP A 273 12.82 16.61 -15.46
C ASP A 273 11.50 17.40 -15.64
N THR A 274 10.50 17.05 -14.81
CA THR A 274 9.18 17.65 -14.86
C THR A 274 9.18 19.16 -14.58
N LEU A 275 10.02 19.64 -13.64
CA LEU A 275 10.03 21.06 -13.27
C LEU A 275 10.68 21.88 -14.38
N HIS A 276 11.85 21.45 -14.85
CA HIS A 276 12.58 22.11 -15.90
C HIS A 276 11.75 22.19 -17.19
N ALA A 277 11.22 21.04 -17.66
CA ALA A 277 10.52 20.96 -18.93
C ALA A 277 9.19 21.75 -18.98
N LEU A 278 8.54 21.98 -17.83
CA LEU A 278 7.23 22.65 -17.79
C LEU A 278 7.29 24.12 -17.36
N PHE A 279 8.28 24.51 -16.55
CA PHE A 279 8.28 25.82 -15.89
C PHE A 279 9.54 26.66 -16.11
N VAL A 280 10.62 26.08 -16.65
CA VAL A 280 11.91 26.77 -16.77
C VAL A 280 12.35 26.94 -18.22
N CYS A 281 12.14 25.91 -19.05
CA CYS A 281 12.69 25.82 -20.39
C CYS A 281 12.33 26.99 -21.32
#